data_AF-A0A8S3VNV0-F1
#
_entry.id   AF-A0A8S3VNV0-F1
#
_cell.length_a   1.000
_cell.length_b   1.000
_cell.length_c   1.000
_cell.angle_alpha   90.00
_cell.angle_beta   90.00
_cell.angle_gamma   90.00
#
_symmetry.space_group_name_H-M   'P 1'
#
loop_
_entity.id
_entity.type
_entity.pdbx_description
1 polymer ?
#
loop_
_entity_poly.entity_id
_entity_poly.type
_entity_poly.pdbx_seq_one_letter_code
_entity_poly.pdbx_strand_id
1 'polypeptide(L)'
;MWRADRNQHGGGLIAYVRSDLAADRKIQLEFSDVESIGIEAAIGNKKWFFCGIYKPPSMSDDHFSTDCTKTIDKIISKYDNYIFIGDFNYNMLNCDKSAMIREICDIFNLKNIIKKATCFTKIAKATLLDLILMNHDCDFKKICNFGTGISDVHNFISVHKKLDLLSDNAACYMYHCGHIWLCLQEISKRTGINIQGYYYSEAHAGKSCCDSKMANMRKKMKSWVAS
;
A
#
# COMPACT_ATOMS: atom_id res chain seq x y z
N MET A 1 -6.43 12.80 5.01
CA MET A 1 -6.06 13.26 3.65
C MET A 1 -4.94 14.24 3.80
N TRP A 2 -3.87 14.09 3.02
CA TRP A 2 -2.71 14.97 3.02
C TRP A 2 -2.43 15.47 1.61
N ARG A 3 -1.87 16.68 1.50
CA ARG A 3 -1.50 17.31 0.24
C ARG A 3 -0.07 17.83 0.31
N ALA A 4 0.67 17.63 -0.78
CA ALA A 4 1.98 18.21 -1.02
C ALA A 4 1.84 19.11 -2.25
N ASP A 5 1.47 20.37 -2.02
CA ASP A 5 1.23 21.35 -3.08
C ASP A 5 2.54 22.10 -3.40
N ARG A 6 2.86 22.26 -4.70
CA ARG A 6 4.14 22.82 -5.14
C ARG A 6 4.17 24.35 -5.01
N ASN A 7 3.09 25.04 -5.45
CA ASN A 7 2.85 26.49 -5.37
C ASN A 7 1.56 26.88 -6.14
N GLN A 8 1.11 28.14 -6.05
CA GLN A 8 -0.21 28.63 -6.51
C GLN A 8 -0.55 28.38 -8.00
N HIS A 9 0.40 27.96 -8.84
CA HIS A 9 0.24 27.83 -10.29
C HIS A 9 0.63 26.46 -10.85
N GLY A 10 0.87 25.43 -10.03
CA GLY A 10 1.30 24.15 -10.58
C GLY A 10 1.22 22.97 -9.61
N GLY A 11 0.42 21.97 -9.99
CA GLY A 11 0.54 20.58 -9.56
C GLY A 11 0.46 20.31 -8.06
N GLY A 12 0.82 19.08 -7.70
CA GLY A 12 0.85 18.61 -6.32
C GLY A 12 0.38 17.17 -6.19
N LEU A 13 0.88 16.52 -5.13
CA LEU A 13 0.49 15.16 -4.79
C LEU A 13 -0.56 15.16 -3.68
N ILE A 14 -1.53 14.26 -3.82
CA ILE A 14 -2.56 14.03 -2.81
C ILE A 14 -2.50 12.58 -2.34
N ALA A 15 -2.48 12.39 -1.03
CA ALA A 15 -2.58 11.09 -0.40
C ALA A 15 -3.90 11.01 0.39
N TYR A 16 -4.76 10.09 -0.03
CA TYR A 16 -5.99 9.77 0.68
C TYR A 16 -5.84 8.44 1.41
N VAL A 17 -6.01 8.48 2.72
CA VAL A 17 -6.11 7.30 3.58
C VAL A 17 -7.45 7.34 4.27
N ARG A 18 -8.13 6.20 4.32
CA ARG A 18 -9.42 6.05 4.99
C ARG A 18 -9.25 6.29 6.49
N SER A 19 -10.20 6.98 7.10
CA SER A 19 -10.10 7.52 8.47
C SER A 19 -10.01 6.46 9.58
N ASP A 20 -10.34 5.21 9.27
CA ASP A 20 -10.25 4.06 10.17
C ASP A 20 -8.84 3.44 10.22
N LEU A 21 -7.94 3.83 9.31
CA LEU A 21 -6.55 3.39 9.32
C LEU A 21 -5.69 4.41 10.08
N ALA A 22 -4.89 3.91 11.02
CA ALA A 22 -3.88 4.72 11.69
C ALA A 22 -2.76 5.04 10.69
N ALA A 23 -2.70 6.30 10.26
CA ALA A 23 -1.71 6.79 9.31
C ALA A 23 -1.26 8.20 9.66
N ASP A 24 0.00 8.50 9.33
CA ASP A 24 0.63 9.78 9.60
C ASP A 24 1.60 10.15 8.46
N ARG A 25 1.73 11.44 8.15
CA ARG A 25 2.63 11.92 7.10
C ARG A 25 4.03 12.13 7.67
N LYS A 26 5.06 11.59 7.02
CA LYS A 26 6.46 11.72 7.43
C LYS A 26 7.23 12.60 6.45
N ILE A 27 7.08 13.92 6.60
CA ILE A 27 7.73 14.94 5.76
C ILE A 27 9.26 14.76 5.76
N GLN A 28 9.84 14.35 6.87
CA GLN A 28 11.28 14.11 7.02
C GLN A 28 11.82 12.92 6.21
N LEU A 29 10.94 12.10 5.63
CA LEU A 29 11.26 10.96 4.76
C LEU A 29 10.81 11.19 3.32
N GLU A 30 10.34 12.39 3.01
CA GLU A 30 10.03 12.81 1.64
C GLU A 30 11.32 13.17 0.89
N PHE A 31 11.28 13.03 -0.42
CA PHE A 31 12.33 13.47 -1.33
C PHE A 31 12.49 14.98 -1.26
N SER A 32 13.73 15.46 -1.40
CA SER A 32 14.02 16.88 -1.25
C SER A 32 13.77 17.63 -2.57
N ASP A 33 14.17 17.02 -3.69
CA ASP A 33 14.17 17.68 -5.00
C ASP A 33 13.03 17.16 -5.91
N VAL A 34 12.44 16.02 -5.55
CA VAL A 34 11.35 15.37 -6.27
C VAL A 34 10.03 15.62 -5.55
N GLU A 35 8.95 15.86 -6.31
CA GLU A 35 7.63 15.90 -5.72
C GLU A 35 7.30 14.54 -5.10
N SER A 36 7.14 14.52 -3.78
CA SER A 36 6.82 13.29 -3.08
C SER A 36 5.91 13.54 -1.88
N ILE A 37 5.22 12.48 -1.46
CA ILE A 37 4.40 12.47 -0.25
C ILE A 37 4.58 11.14 0.47
N GLY A 38 5.10 11.20 1.70
CA GLY A 38 5.46 10.04 2.51
C GLY A 38 4.42 9.80 3.60
N ILE A 39 3.74 8.66 3.57
CA ILE A 39 2.73 8.26 4.53
C ILE A 39 3.15 6.98 5.23
N GLU A 40 3.28 7.04 6.55
CA GLU A 40 3.34 5.86 7.40
C GLU A 40 1.91 5.40 7.68
N ALA A 41 1.65 4.10 7.53
CA ALA A 41 0.39 3.50 7.96
C ALA A 41 0.64 2.21 8.75
N ALA A 42 -0.10 2.02 9.84
CA ALA A 42 -0.12 0.76 10.58
C ALA A 42 -1.14 -0.18 9.95
N ILE A 43 -0.67 -1.29 9.38
CA ILE A 43 -1.52 -2.30 8.75
C ILE A 43 -1.24 -3.64 9.45
N GLY A 44 -2.21 -4.08 10.27
CA GLY A 44 -2.01 -5.23 11.16
C GLY A 44 -1.01 -4.89 12.26
N ASN A 45 -0.05 -5.78 12.48
CA ASN A 45 1.04 -5.55 13.43
C ASN A 45 2.34 -5.05 12.75
N LYS A 46 2.25 -4.57 11.51
CA LYS A 46 3.38 -4.09 10.72
C LYS A 46 3.21 -2.63 10.36
N LYS A 47 4.30 -1.87 10.43
CA LYS A 47 4.36 -0.51 9.88
C LYS A 47 4.70 -0.59 8.40
N TRP A 48 3.92 0.13 7.60
CA TRP A 48 4.10 0.28 6.17
C TRP A 48 4.42 1.72 5.86
N PHE A 49 5.39 1.93 4.98
CA PHE A 49 5.68 3.24 4.42
C PHE A 49 5.22 3.30 2.96
N PHE A 50 4.40 4.29 2.64
CA PHE A 50 3.92 4.56 1.29
C PHE A 50 4.48 5.89 0.83
N CYS A 51 5.17 5.91 -0.30
CA CYS A 51 5.70 7.13 -0.86
C CYS A 51 5.11 7.34 -2.25
N GLY A 52 4.28 8.39 -2.37
CA GLY A 52 3.85 8.92 -3.66
C GLY A 52 4.99 9.72 -4.28
N ILE A 53 5.34 9.48 -5.54
CA ILE A 53 6.42 10.19 -6.25
C ILE A 53 5.90 10.68 -7.60
N TYR A 54 6.24 11.93 -7.93
CA TYR A 54 6.14 12.47 -9.28
C TYR A 54 7.52 12.99 -9.70
N LYS A 55 8.18 12.28 -10.62
CA LYS A 55 9.44 12.74 -11.21
C LYS A 55 9.13 13.61 -12.44
N PRO A 56 9.52 14.90 -12.45
CA PRO A 56 9.38 15.73 -13.64
C PRO A 56 10.20 15.18 -14.82
N PRO A 57 9.68 15.22 -16.05
CA PRO A 57 10.39 14.70 -17.23
C PRO A 57 11.68 15.50 -17.55
N SER A 58 11.77 16.76 -17.09
CA SER A 58 12.95 17.62 -17.27
C SER A 58 14.08 17.36 -16.28
N MET A 59 13.86 16.56 -15.24
CA MET A 59 14.85 16.27 -14.22
C MET A 59 15.88 15.27 -14.72
N SER A 60 17.17 15.56 -14.52
CA SER A 60 18.26 14.66 -14.92
C SER A 60 18.30 13.39 -14.06
N ASP A 61 18.80 12.31 -14.65
CA ASP A 61 18.85 11.00 -14.00
C ASP A 61 19.80 10.98 -12.81
N ASP A 62 20.95 11.66 -12.90
CA ASP A 62 21.94 11.73 -11.81
C ASP A 62 21.43 12.43 -10.54
N HIS A 63 20.63 13.50 -10.72
CA HIS A 63 20.03 14.20 -9.59
C HIS A 63 18.97 13.31 -8.92
N PHE A 64 18.12 12.68 -9.73
CA PHE A 64 17.12 11.77 -9.23
C PHE A 64 17.74 10.56 -8.51
N SER A 65 18.76 9.92 -9.09
CA SER A 65 19.39 8.75 -8.50
C SER A 65 20.04 9.06 -7.16
N THR A 66 20.70 10.22 -7.05
CA THR A 66 21.34 10.66 -5.80
C THR A 66 20.31 10.92 -4.69
N ASP A 67 19.21 11.62 -4.99
CA ASP A 67 18.15 11.88 -4.00
C ASP A 67 17.40 10.59 -3.62
N CYS A 68 17.15 9.73 -4.61
CA CYS A 68 16.49 8.45 -4.44
C CYS A 68 17.29 7.51 -3.53
N THR A 69 18.57 7.31 -3.79
CA THR A 69 19.44 6.46 -2.97
C THR A 69 19.47 6.94 -1.51
N LYS A 70 19.70 8.25 -1.29
CA LYS A 70 19.72 8.83 0.06
C LYS A 70 18.39 8.68 0.80
N THR A 71 17.28 8.83 0.09
CA THR A 71 15.94 8.77 0.69
C THR A 71 15.54 7.33 0.98
N ILE A 72 15.80 6.41 0.06
CA ILE A 72 15.54 4.98 0.26
C ILE A 72 16.36 4.43 1.43
N ASP A 73 17.65 4.79 1.57
CA ASP A 73 18.48 4.38 2.70
C ASP A 73 17.88 4.79 4.07
N LYS A 74 17.37 6.02 4.15
CA LYS A 74 16.68 6.51 5.36
C LYS A 74 15.39 5.76 5.65
N ILE A 75 14.67 5.31 4.62
CA ILE A 75 13.42 4.56 4.76
C ILE A 75 13.71 3.12 5.21
N ILE A 76 14.67 2.45 4.56
CA ILE A 76 15.03 1.06 4.87
C ILE A 76 15.50 0.91 6.32
N SER A 77 16.23 1.90 6.85
CA SER A 77 16.66 1.88 8.26
C SER A 77 15.51 1.96 9.28
N LYS A 78 14.29 2.32 8.86
CA LYS A 78 13.13 2.54 9.73
C LYS A 78 11.96 1.60 9.48
N TYR A 79 11.85 1.04 8.26
CA TYR A 79 10.70 0.29 7.82
C TYR A 79 11.09 -1.00 7.11
N ASP A 80 10.54 -2.11 7.58
CA ASP A 80 10.71 -3.41 6.91
C ASP A 80 9.82 -3.53 5.66
N ASN A 81 8.76 -2.73 5.56
CA ASN A 81 7.79 -2.78 4.46
C ASN A 81 7.59 -1.38 3.88
N TYR A 82 7.95 -1.19 2.62
CA TYR A 82 7.81 0.10 1.94
C TYR A 82 7.38 -0.07 0.49
N ILE A 83 6.60 0.90 0.00
CA ILE A 83 6.06 0.94 -1.34
C ILE A 83 6.29 2.35 -1.91
N PHE A 84 6.90 2.42 -3.08
CA PHE A 84 6.98 3.64 -3.88
C PHE A 84 5.99 3.55 -5.02
N ILE A 85 5.17 4.57 -5.22
CA ILE A 85 4.11 4.61 -6.22
C ILE A 85 4.07 5.97 -6.88
N GLY A 86 3.88 6.00 -8.19
CA GLY A 86 3.53 7.21 -8.90
C GLY A 86 4.11 7.24 -10.31
N ASP A 87 4.20 8.44 -10.87
CA ASP A 87 4.72 8.66 -12.22
C ASP A 87 6.21 9.02 -12.15
N PHE A 88 7.02 8.05 -12.59
CA PHE A 88 8.47 8.19 -12.60
C PHE A 88 8.99 8.75 -13.93
N ASN A 89 8.12 8.91 -14.94
CA ASN A 89 8.50 9.30 -16.30
C ASN A 89 9.63 8.44 -16.93
N TYR A 90 9.87 7.22 -16.41
CA TYR A 90 10.78 6.23 -17.00
C TYR A 90 9.98 5.20 -17.77
N ASN A 91 10.28 5.04 -19.06
CA ASN A 91 9.59 4.05 -19.87
C ASN A 91 10.16 2.65 -19.63
N MET A 92 9.51 1.88 -18.76
CA MET A 92 9.93 0.51 -18.43
C MET A 92 9.81 -0.48 -19.59
N LEU A 93 9.08 -0.16 -20.66
CA LEU A 93 9.02 -0.98 -21.88
C LEU A 93 10.26 -0.82 -22.76
N ASN A 94 11.10 0.18 -22.49
CA ASN A 94 12.35 0.43 -23.20
C ASN A 94 13.52 0.29 -22.21
N CYS A 95 14.36 -0.72 -22.41
CA CYS A 95 15.47 -1.03 -21.50
C CYS A 95 16.46 0.14 -21.38
N ASP A 96 16.80 0.82 -22.48
CA ASP A 96 17.78 1.91 -22.48
C ASP A 96 17.29 3.11 -21.66
N LYS A 97 15.99 3.42 -21.76
CA LYS A 97 15.35 4.52 -21.02
C LYS A 97 14.95 4.16 -19.59
N SER A 98 15.18 2.92 -19.16
CA SER A 98 14.86 2.45 -17.81
C SER A 98 16.05 1.83 -17.09
N ALA A 99 17.27 1.93 -17.65
CA ALA A 99 18.47 1.34 -17.06
C ALA A 99 18.71 1.85 -15.63
N MET A 100 18.65 3.17 -15.41
CA MET A 100 18.91 3.76 -14.10
C MET A 100 17.88 3.32 -13.04
N ILE A 101 16.58 3.36 -13.34
CA ILE A 101 15.56 2.94 -12.37
C ILE A 101 15.64 1.43 -12.07
N ARG A 102 16.06 0.61 -13.05
CA ARG A 102 16.32 -0.82 -12.86
C ARG A 102 17.52 -1.05 -11.96
N GLU A 103 18.59 -0.30 -12.13
CA GLU A 103 19.77 -0.37 -11.24
C GLU A 103 19.41 -0.02 -9.79
N ILE A 104 18.63 1.05 -9.57
CA ILE A 104 18.09 1.38 -8.24
C ILE A 104 17.25 0.22 -7.71
N CYS A 105 16.42 -0.39 -8.57
CA CYS A 105 15.62 -1.52 -8.17
C CYS A 105 16.47 -2.72 -7.74
N ASP A 106 17.55 -3.01 -8.45
CA ASP A 106 18.45 -4.11 -8.13
C ASP A 106 19.24 -3.84 -6.84
N ILE A 107 19.72 -2.60 -6.63
CA ILE A 107 20.45 -2.20 -5.41
C ILE A 107 19.57 -2.36 -4.17
N PHE A 108 18.32 -1.91 -4.24
CA PHE A 108 17.40 -1.90 -3.10
C PHE A 108 16.47 -3.12 -3.03
N ASN A 109 16.69 -4.10 -3.90
CA ASN A 109 15.82 -5.28 -4.06
C ASN A 109 14.34 -4.90 -4.20
N LEU A 110 14.07 -3.83 -4.96
CA LEU A 110 12.74 -3.36 -5.30
C LEU A 110 12.25 -4.06 -6.56
N LYS A 111 10.96 -4.40 -6.58
CA LYS A 111 10.31 -5.01 -7.74
C LYS A 111 9.17 -4.15 -8.22
N ASN A 112 9.17 -3.85 -9.51
CA ASN A 112 8.02 -3.24 -10.17
C ASN A 112 6.94 -4.30 -10.44
N ILE A 113 5.74 -4.09 -9.91
CA ILE A 113 4.62 -5.03 -10.09
C ILE A 113 3.80 -4.75 -11.36
N ILE A 114 3.87 -3.55 -11.91
CA ILE A 114 3.13 -3.19 -13.12
C ILE A 114 3.96 -3.61 -14.34
N LYS A 115 3.39 -4.46 -15.18
CA LYS A 115 4.05 -4.97 -16.41
C LYS A 115 3.41 -4.48 -17.71
N LYS A 116 2.23 -3.86 -17.62
CA LYS A 116 1.45 -3.40 -18.78
C LYS A 116 1.56 -1.89 -18.90
N ALA A 117 1.47 -1.35 -20.12
CA ALA A 117 1.47 0.09 -20.35
C ALA A 117 0.39 0.82 -19.53
N THR A 118 0.72 2.00 -19.03
CA THR A 118 -0.13 2.83 -18.17
C THR A 118 -0.46 4.17 -18.80
N CYS A 119 0.37 4.63 -19.74
CA CYS A 119 0.17 5.86 -20.48
C CYS A 119 -0.09 5.59 -21.97
N PHE A 120 -1.21 6.06 -22.47
CA PHE A 120 -1.74 5.87 -23.82
C PHE A 120 -1.99 7.23 -24.46
N THR A 121 -0.99 7.72 -25.19
CA THR A 121 -1.15 8.94 -26.00
C THR A 121 -1.77 8.60 -27.36
N LYS A 122 -2.47 9.56 -27.97
CA LYS A 122 -3.11 9.36 -29.29
C LYS A 122 -2.13 9.12 -30.44
N ILE A 123 -0.88 9.56 -30.27
CA ILE A 123 0.11 9.68 -31.35
C ILE A 123 1.30 8.72 -31.14
N ALA A 124 1.68 8.47 -29.88
CA ALA A 124 2.84 7.63 -29.56
C ALA A 124 2.43 6.22 -29.11
N LYS A 125 3.39 5.30 -29.15
CA LYS A 125 3.22 3.95 -28.61
C LYS A 125 2.90 4.02 -27.12
N ALA A 126 2.10 3.07 -26.65
CA ALA A 126 1.78 2.95 -25.23
C ALA A 126 3.07 2.79 -24.41
N THR A 127 3.15 3.50 -23.28
CA THR A 127 4.33 3.53 -22.41
C THR A 127 3.95 3.11 -20.99
N LEU A 128 4.93 2.58 -20.26
CA LEU A 128 4.79 2.27 -18.83
C LEU A 128 5.64 3.28 -18.06
N LEU A 129 4.98 4.32 -17.53
CA LEU A 129 5.61 5.42 -16.79
C LEU A 129 5.25 5.39 -15.30
N ASP A 130 4.05 4.90 -15.01
CA ASP A 130 3.53 4.76 -13.64
C ASP A 130 4.04 3.45 -13.04
N LEU A 131 4.82 3.54 -11.97
CA LEU A 131 5.46 2.40 -11.34
C LEU A 131 4.93 2.18 -9.94
N ILE A 132 4.92 0.92 -9.52
CA ILE A 132 4.70 0.54 -8.13
C ILE A 132 5.85 -0.38 -7.75
N LEU A 133 6.80 0.18 -7.00
CA LEU A 133 8.03 -0.48 -6.55
C LEU A 133 7.87 -0.90 -5.09
N MET A 134 8.31 -2.11 -4.76
CA MET A 134 8.24 -2.65 -3.40
C MET A 134 9.35 -3.64 -3.10
N ASN A 135 9.70 -3.75 -1.83
CA ASN A 135 10.81 -4.58 -1.36
C ASN A 135 10.46 -6.04 -1.06
N HIS A 136 9.17 -6.40 -1.12
CA HIS A 136 8.69 -7.75 -0.90
C HIS A 136 7.80 -8.20 -2.04
N ASP A 137 7.96 -9.45 -2.48
CA ASP A 137 6.94 -10.12 -3.28
C ASP A 137 5.69 -10.27 -2.42
N CYS A 138 4.78 -9.33 -2.55
CA CYS A 138 3.50 -9.43 -1.90
C CYS A 138 2.62 -10.35 -2.76
N ASP A 139 1.95 -11.31 -2.13
CA ASP A 139 0.86 -12.08 -2.75
C ASP A 139 -0.33 -11.16 -3.08
N PHE A 140 -0.20 -10.40 -4.17
CA PHE A 140 -1.29 -9.60 -4.69
C PHE A 140 -2.30 -10.51 -5.35
N LYS A 141 -3.55 -10.35 -4.94
CA LYS A 141 -4.64 -11.09 -5.55
C LYS A 141 -4.99 -10.55 -6.93
N LYS A 142 -4.82 -9.24 -7.15
CA LYS A 142 -5.25 -8.58 -8.38
C LYS A 142 -4.56 -7.23 -8.59
N ILE A 143 -4.10 -7.01 -9.81
CA ILE A 143 -3.66 -5.71 -10.32
C ILE A 143 -4.66 -5.31 -11.40
N CYS A 144 -5.26 -4.13 -11.25
CA CYS A 144 -6.21 -3.55 -12.20
C CYS A 144 -5.55 -2.34 -12.87
N ASN A 145 -5.63 -2.28 -14.19
CA ASN A 145 -5.16 -1.16 -15.00
C ASN A 145 -6.28 -0.87 -16.01
N PHE A 146 -6.99 0.24 -15.82
CA PHE A 146 -8.13 0.61 -16.65
C PHE A 146 -8.26 2.13 -16.79
N GLY A 147 -8.70 2.58 -17.96
CA GLY A 147 -9.00 3.99 -18.21
C GLY A 147 -10.27 4.39 -17.48
N THR A 148 -10.21 5.43 -16.66
CA THR A 148 -11.38 6.01 -15.97
C THR A 148 -12.06 7.10 -16.78
N GLY A 149 -11.41 7.59 -17.85
CA GLY A 149 -11.84 8.77 -18.60
C GLY A 149 -11.60 10.10 -17.87
N ILE A 150 -10.95 10.07 -16.70
CA ILE A 150 -10.60 11.28 -15.92
C ILE A 150 -9.27 11.86 -16.38
N SER A 151 -8.33 11.00 -16.78
CA SER A 151 -7.04 11.42 -17.35
C SER A 151 -7.06 11.24 -18.86
N ASP A 152 -6.44 12.18 -19.55
CA ASP A 152 -6.34 12.19 -21.01
C ASP A 152 -5.45 11.07 -21.55
N VAL A 153 -4.45 10.65 -20.76
CA VAL A 153 -3.42 9.70 -21.20
C VAL A 153 -3.06 8.63 -20.18
N HIS A 154 -3.31 8.81 -18.87
CA HIS A 154 -2.97 7.81 -17.86
C HIS A 154 -4.16 6.94 -17.47
N ASN A 155 -3.92 5.65 -17.33
CA ASN A 155 -4.89 4.73 -16.74
C ASN A 155 -4.83 4.78 -15.21
N PHE A 156 -5.96 4.50 -14.58
CA PHE A 156 -6.01 4.29 -13.15
C PHE A 156 -5.47 2.90 -12.81
N ILE A 157 -4.64 2.84 -11.77
CA ILE A 157 -3.99 1.61 -11.33
C ILE A 157 -4.43 1.32 -9.91
N SER A 158 -4.97 0.12 -9.70
CA SER A 158 -5.34 -0.38 -8.37
C SER A 158 -4.67 -1.72 -8.11
N VAL A 159 -4.23 -1.89 -6.86
CA VAL A 159 -3.56 -3.09 -6.40
C VAL A 159 -4.26 -3.61 -5.16
N HIS A 160 -4.65 -4.89 -5.19
CA HIS A 160 -5.39 -5.53 -4.10
C HIS A 160 -4.49 -6.53 -3.39
N LYS A 161 -4.20 -6.24 -2.13
CA LYS A 161 -3.45 -7.12 -1.24
C LYS A 161 -4.37 -7.75 -0.20
N LYS A 162 -4.26 -9.07 0.00
CA LYS A 162 -4.86 -9.74 1.15
C LYS A 162 -4.00 -9.45 2.38
N LEU A 163 -4.64 -9.03 3.46
CA LEU A 163 -3.96 -8.72 4.72
C LEU A 163 -4.51 -9.67 5.79
N ASP A 164 -3.60 -10.33 6.50
CA ASP A 164 -3.93 -11.09 7.69
C ASP A 164 -3.66 -10.20 8.91
N LEU A 165 -4.73 -9.74 9.55
CA LEU A 165 -4.67 -8.89 10.73
C LEU A 165 -4.69 -9.79 11.98
N LEU A 166 -3.57 -9.84 12.69
CA LEU A 166 -3.50 -10.50 13.99
C LEU A 166 -4.05 -9.56 15.06
N SER A 167 -4.88 -10.11 15.95
CA SER A 167 -5.41 -9.39 17.11
C SER A 167 -5.20 -10.25 18.35
N ASP A 168 -4.20 -9.86 19.15
CA ASP A 168 -3.82 -10.57 20.38
C ASP A 168 -4.93 -10.51 21.45
N ASN A 169 -5.85 -9.57 21.32
CA ASN A 169 -7.00 -9.38 22.21
C ASN A 169 -8.33 -9.81 21.60
N ALA A 170 -8.36 -10.37 20.38
CA ALA A 170 -9.61 -10.77 19.73
C ALA A 170 -10.47 -11.69 20.60
N ALA A 171 -9.81 -12.61 21.33
CA ALA A 171 -10.47 -13.48 22.29
C ALA A 171 -11.17 -12.72 23.43
N CYS A 172 -10.52 -11.68 23.96
CA CYS A 172 -11.04 -10.86 25.06
C CYS A 172 -12.18 -9.92 24.57
N TYR A 173 -12.01 -9.31 23.39
CA TYR A 173 -13.05 -8.50 22.76
C TYR A 173 -14.28 -9.33 22.36
N MET A 174 -14.09 -10.56 21.89
CA MET A 174 -15.20 -11.46 21.63
C MET A 174 -16.00 -11.83 22.89
N TYR A 175 -15.30 -11.99 24.02
CA TYR A 175 -15.95 -12.34 25.28
C TYR A 175 -16.70 -11.17 25.89
N HIS A 176 -16.09 -9.97 25.92
CA HIS A 176 -16.68 -8.78 26.55
C HIS A 176 -17.57 -7.96 25.61
N CYS A 177 -17.35 -8.02 24.30
CA CYS A 177 -18.01 -7.18 23.29
C CYS A 177 -18.70 -8.01 22.19
N GLY A 178 -19.36 -9.11 22.56
CA GLY A 178 -20.09 -9.97 21.61
C GLY A 178 -21.13 -9.25 20.74
N HIS A 179 -21.63 -8.09 21.18
CA HIS A 179 -22.54 -7.24 20.40
C HIS A 179 -21.86 -6.57 19.19
N ILE A 180 -20.55 -6.25 19.27
CA ILE A 180 -19.77 -5.68 18.16
C ILE A 180 -19.74 -6.64 16.96
N TRP A 181 -19.82 -7.95 17.21
CA TRP A 181 -19.83 -8.99 16.17
C TRP A 181 -21.07 -8.99 15.30
N LEU A 182 -22.25 -8.75 15.89
CA LEU A 182 -23.48 -8.63 15.12
C LEU A 182 -23.41 -7.43 14.16
N CYS A 183 -22.66 -6.39 14.53
CA CYS A 183 -22.46 -5.21 13.72
C CYS A 183 -21.38 -5.38 12.63
N LEU A 184 -20.59 -6.46 12.64
CA LEU A 184 -19.47 -6.60 11.70
C LEU A 184 -19.91 -6.67 10.24
N GLN A 185 -21.06 -7.25 9.92
CA GLN A 185 -21.59 -7.21 8.54
C GLN A 185 -21.87 -5.76 8.10
N GLU A 186 -22.42 -4.96 9.00
CA GLU A 186 -22.73 -3.57 8.73
C GLU A 186 -21.46 -2.71 8.65
N ILE A 187 -20.47 -2.98 9.52
CA ILE A 187 -19.14 -2.37 9.45
C ILE A 187 -18.44 -2.78 8.15
N SER A 188 -18.54 -4.04 7.74
CA SER A 188 -18.00 -4.57 6.48
C SER A 188 -18.62 -3.86 5.27
N LYS A 189 -19.95 -3.67 5.27
CA LYS A 189 -20.66 -2.91 4.24
C LYS A 189 -20.22 -1.45 4.19
N ARG A 190 -20.08 -0.80 5.35
CA ARG A 190 -19.69 0.62 5.45
C ARG A 190 -18.23 0.88 5.11
N THR A 191 -17.33 -0.01 5.53
CA THR A 191 -15.89 0.14 5.29
C THR A 191 -15.45 -0.45 3.96
N GLY A 192 -16.19 -1.41 3.40
CA GLY A 192 -15.76 -2.19 2.24
C GLY A 192 -14.67 -3.22 2.56
N ILE A 193 -14.33 -3.45 3.84
CA ILE A 193 -13.45 -4.55 4.25
C ILE A 193 -14.30 -5.78 4.54
N ASN A 194 -14.17 -6.81 3.71
CA ASN A 194 -14.80 -8.10 3.97
C ASN A 194 -13.87 -9.03 4.76
N ILE A 195 -14.31 -9.42 5.95
CA ILE A 195 -13.57 -10.37 6.78
C ILE A 195 -13.75 -11.79 6.21
N GLN A 196 -12.66 -12.38 5.76
CA GLN A 196 -12.66 -13.72 5.13
C GLN A 196 -12.58 -14.86 6.15
N GLY A 197 -12.12 -14.56 7.37
CA GLY A 197 -11.94 -15.57 8.41
C GLY A 197 -11.16 -15.02 9.59
N TYR A 198 -11.27 -15.72 10.72
CA TYR A 198 -10.51 -15.44 11.93
C TYR A 198 -9.63 -16.64 12.25
N TYR A 199 -8.33 -16.37 12.40
CA TYR A 199 -7.34 -17.35 12.82
C TYR A 199 -6.89 -17.00 14.22
N TYR A 200 -6.88 -18.00 15.10
CA TYR A 200 -6.54 -17.84 16.50
C TYR A 200 -5.14 -18.40 16.73
N SER A 201 -4.28 -17.66 17.42
CA SER A 201 -3.06 -18.24 17.98
C SER A 201 -3.46 -19.26 19.06
N GLU A 202 -2.92 -20.47 18.98
CA GLU A 202 -3.26 -21.56 19.92
C GLU A 202 -2.69 -21.33 21.34
N ALA A 203 -1.90 -20.27 21.55
CA ALA A 203 -1.11 -20.07 22.76
C ALA A 203 -1.85 -19.25 23.84
N HIS A 204 -2.96 -19.77 24.34
CA HIS A 204 -3.42 -19.46 25.71
C HIS A 204 -3.79 -20.76 26.43
N ALA A 205 -2.89 -21.74 26.43
CA ALA A 205 -3.00 -22.89 27.30
C ALA A 205 -2.84 -22.42 28.77
N GLY A 206 -3.93 -22.46 29.54
CA GLY A 206 -3.86 -22.32 31.01
C GLY A 206 -4.87 -21.37 31.69
N LYS A 207 -5.88 -20.82 31.01
CA LYS A 207 -6.91 -19.98 31.66
C LYS A 207 -8.24 -20.74 31.74
N SER A 208 -8.31 -21.65 32.71
CA SER A 208 -9.41 -22.60 32.95
C SER A 208 -10.74 -21.94 33.33
N CYS A 209 -11.53 -21.57 32.31
CA CYS A 209 -13.01 -21.44 32.24
C CYS A 209 -13.38 -20.67 30.96
N CYS A 210 -12.60 -19.63 30.66
CA CYS A 210 -12.74 -18.83 29.45
C CYS A 210 -12.50 -19.66 28.19
N ASP A 211 -11.53 -20.59 28.22
CA ASP A 211 -11.17 -21.42 27.07
C ASP A 211 -12.31 -22.33 26.58
N SER A 212 -13.10 -22.90 27.50
CA SER A 212 -14.24 -23.78 27.14
C SER A 212 -15.40 -23.00 26.51
N LYS A 213 -15.70 -21.80 27.05
CA LYS A 213 -16.69 -20.88 26.47
C LYS A 213 -16.22 -20.33 25.12
N MET A 214 -14.92 -20.04 25.00
CA MET A 214 -14.29 -19.62 23.75
C MET A 214 -14.32 -20.71 22.68
N ALA A 215 -14.15 -21.99 23.04
CA ALA A 215 -14.22 -23.11 22.09
C ALA A 215 -15.59 -23.24 21.41
N ASN A 216 -16.68 -23.06 22.17
CA ASN A 216 -18.05 -23.08 21.62
C ASN A 216 -18.31 -21.88 20.70
N MET A 217 -17.83 -20.69 21.08
CA MET A 217 -17.87 -19.48 20.23
C MET A 217 -17.08 -19.66 18.93
N ARG A 218 -15.86 -20.22 19.01
CA ARG A 218 -15.00 -20.53 17.84
C ARG A 218 -15.73 -21.44 16.83
N LYS A 219 -16.46 -22.45 17.33
CA LYS A 219 -17.25 -23.37 16.47
C LYS A 219 -18.39 -22.63 15.75
N LYS A 220 -19.16 -21.81 16.47
CA LYS A 220 -20.25 -21.00 15.89
C LYS A 220 -19.75 -19.97 14.87
N MET A 221 -18.54 -19.44 15.06
CA MET A 221 -17.94 -18.49 14.12
C MET A 221 -17.44 -19.14 12.85
N LYS A 222 -16.85 -20.35 12.94
CA LYS A 222 -16.49 -21.12 11.73
C LYS A 222 -17.73 -21.41 10.88
N SER A 223 -18.89 -21.70 11.49
CA SER A 223 -20.14 -21.84 10.75
C SER A 223 -20.66 -20.52 10.18
N TRP A 224 -20.56 -19.40 10.91
CA TRP A 224 -21.05 -18.10 10.45
C TRP A 224 -20.24 -17.52 9.27
N VAL A 225 -18.92 -17.67 9.28
CA VAL A 225 -18.06 -17.24 8.14
C VAL A 225 -18.29 -18.10 6.90
N ALA A 226 -18.74 -19.35 7.07
CA ALA A 226 -19.07 -20.25 5.97
C ALA A 226 -20.50 -20.07 5.44
N SER A 227 -21.29 -19.17 6.04
CA SER A 227 -22.67 -18.83 5.64
C SER A 227 -22.68 -17.62 4.71
#